data_AF-A0AB36BBP9-F1
#
_entry.id   AF-A0AB36BBP9-F1
#
_cell.length_a   1.000
_cell.length_b   1.000
_cell.length_c   1.000
_cell.angle_alpha   90.00
_cell.angle_beta   90.00
_cell.angle_gamma   90.00
#
_symmetry.space_group_name_H-M   'P 1'
#
loop_
_entity.id
_entity.type
_entity.pdbx_description
1 polymer ?
#
loop_
_entity_poly.entity_id
_entity_poly.type
_entity_poly.pdbx_seq_one_letter_code
_entity_poly.pdbx_strand_id
1 'polypeptide(L)' 'MNNNDIPVWEKYTLTIEEASKYFRIGENKLRRLAEENKDAGWLIMNGNRIQIKRR' A
#
# COMPACT_ATOMS: atom_id res chain seq x y z
N MET A 1 -19.16 -1.42 -15.33
CA MET A 1 -17.72 -1.49 -15.01
C MET A 1 -17.30 -0.06 -14.71
N ASN A 2 -17.11 0.30 -13.44
CA ASN A 2 -16.73 1.67 -13.08
C ASN A 2 -15.27 1.88 -13.47
N ASN A 3 -15.05 2.51 -14.62
CA ASN A 3 -13.74 2.87 -15.18
C ASN A 3 -13.05 4.03 -14.43
N ASN A 4 -13.16 4.07 -13.10
CA ASN A 4 -12.44 5.03 -12.25
C ASN A 4 -11.30 4.38 -11.46
N ASP A 5 -10.94 3.13 -11.79
CA ASP A 5 -9.72 2.51 -11.29
C ASP A 5 -8.50 3.12 -11.98
N ILE A 6 -7.95 4.16 -11.34
CA ILE A 6 -6.62 4.69 -11.67
C ILE A 6 -5.67 3.49 -11.72
N PRO A 7 -4.88 3.31 -12.78
CA PRO A 7 -3.97 2.18 -12.84
C PRO A 7 -2.90 2.26 -11.75
N VAL A 8 -2.45 1.10 -11.26
CA VAL A 8 -1.50 0.96 -10.14
C VAL A 8 -0.23 1.81 -10.32
N TRP A 9 0.22 2.04 -11.55
CA TRP A 9 1.40 2.85 -11.86
C TRP A 9 1.17 4.37 -11.80
N GLU A 10 -0.06 4.85 -11.84
CA GLU A 10 -0.41 6.28 -11.64
C GLU A 10 -0.73 6.60 -10.17
N LYS A 11 -1.04 5.59 -9.35
CA LYS A 11 -1.36 5.81 -7.93
C LYS A 11 -0.11 6.24 -7.14
N TYR A 12 -0.28 7.31 -6.36
CA TYR A 12 0.74 7.78 -5.41
C TYR A 12 0.90 6.83 -4.22
N THR A 13 -0.22 6.25 -3.77
CA THR A 13 -0.29 5.28 -2.69
C THR A 13 -0.97 4.00 -3.15
N LEU A 14 -0.43 2.88 -2.72
CA LEU A 14 -0.88 1.53 -3.00
C LEU A 14 -1.56 0.94 -1.77
N THR A 15 -2.64 0.20 -1.96
CA THR A 15 -3.17 -0.65 -0.88
C THR A 15 -2.24 -1.83 -0.62
N ILE A 16 -2.39 -2.52 0.51
CA ILE A 16 -1.57 -3.71 0.82
C ILE A 16 -1.71 -4.79 -0.25
N GLU A 17 -2.91 -4.98 -0.82
CA GLU A 17 -3.13 -5.96 -1.89
C GLU A 17 -2.38 -5.56 -3.17
N GLU A 18 -2.46 -4.29 -3.57
CA GLU A 18 -1.75 -3.78 -4.75
C GLU A 18 -0.24 -3.79 -4.55
N ALA A 19 0.23 -3.40 -3.37
CA ALA A 19 1.63 -3.44 -2.99
C ALA A 19 2.15 -4.88 -2.97
N SER A 20 1.34 -5.85 -2.53
CA SER A 20 1.69 -7.27 -2.57
C SER A 20 1.91 -7.75 -4.00
N LYS A 21 1.00 -7.39 -4.92
CA LYS A 21 1.12 -7.70 -6.36
C LYS A 21 2.30 -6.97 -7.02
N TYR A 22 2.54 -5.72 -6.64
CA TYR A 22 3.58 -4.86 -7.23
C TYR A 22 5.00 -5.22 -6.75
N PHE A 23 5.21 -5.31 -5.44
CA PHE A 23 6.51 -5.60 -4.82
C PHE A 23 6.78 -7.10 -4.67
N ARG A 24 5.79 -7.96 -4.94
CA ARG A 24 5.84 -9.42 -4.72
C ARG A 24 6.18 -9.79 -3.27
N ILE A 25 5.64 -9.03 -2.32
CA ILE A 25 5.77 -9.30 -0.88
C ILE A 25 4.42 -9.72 -0.34
N GLY A 26 4.35 -10.85 0.36
CA GLY A 26 3.09 -11.33 0.92
C GLY A 26 2.42 -10.31 1.84
N GLU A 27 1.10 -10.20 1.76
CA GLU A 27 0.32 -9.21 2.51
C GLU A 27 0.57 -9.26 4.03
N ASN A 28 0.70 -10.47 4.59
CA ASN A 28 0.98 -10.64 6.02
C ASN A 28 2.33 -10.05 6.42
N LYS A 29 3.31 -10.10 5.52
CA LYS A 29 4.63 -9.50 5.74
C LYS A 29 4.55 -7.97 5.62
N LEU A 30 3.79 -7.45 4.65
CA LEU A 30 3.53 -6.01 4.54
C LEU A 30 2.78 -5.45 5.75
N ARG A 31 1.78 -6.17 6.27
CA ARG A 31 1.07 -5.80 7.50
C ARG A 31 2.01 -5.76 8.70
N ARG A 32 2.81 -6.81 8.90
CA ARG A 32 3.83 -6.82 9.97
C ARG A 32 4.81 -5.67 9.85
N LEU A 33 5.35 -5.41 8.65
CA LEU A 33 6.28 -4.30 8.42
C LEU A 33 5.65 -2.93 8.71
N ALA A 34 4.38 -2.76 8.35
CA ALA A 34 3.61 -1.55 8.65
C ALA A 34 3.34 -1.38 10.15
N GLU A 35 3.08 -2.47 10.87
CA GLU A 35 2.86 -2.44 12.32
C GLU A 35 4.16 -2.20 13.11
N GLU A 36 5.27 -2.79 12.66
CA GLU A 36 6.60 -2.62 13.25
C GLU A 36 7.17 -1.23 12.98
N ASN A 37 6.88 -0.63 11.81
CA ASN A 37 7.44 0.66 11.39
C ASN A 37 6.32 1.67 11.10
N LYS A 38 5.54 2.02 12.13
CA LYS A 38 4.42 2.98 11.98
C LYS A 38 4.86 4.39 11.55
N ASP A 39 6.08 4.79 11.90
CA ASP A 39 6.68 6.07 11.51
C ASP A 39 7.49 6.01 10.21
N ALA A 40 7.38 4.91 9.46
CA ALA A 40 8.06 4.81 8.17
C ALA A 40 7.51 5.85 7.18
N GLY A 41 8.40 6.64 6.56
CA GLY A 41 8.01 7.62 5.53
C GLY A 41 7.38 7.00 4.26
N TRP A 42 7.46 5.67 4.10
CA TRP A 42 6.78 4.94 3.04
C TRP A 42 5.39 4.41 3.45
N LEU A 43 4.98 4.59 4.71
CA LEU A 43 3.69 4.16 5.22
C LEU A 43 2.77 5.37 5.42
N ILE A 44 1.55 5.29 4.90
CA ILE A 44 0.53 6.31 5.10
C ILE A 44 -0.70 5.64 5.71
N MET A 45 -1.05 6.05 6.92
CA MET A 45 -2.30 5.64 7.56
C MET A 45 -3.40 6.65 7.20
N ASN A 46 -4.33 6.24 6.34
CA ASN A 46 -5.53 7.00 6.03
C ASN A 46 -6.68 6.48 6.89
N GLY A 47 -6.78 7.01 8.11
CA GLY A 47 -7.71 6.50 9.14
C GLY A 47 -7.39 5.05 9.49
N ASN A 48 -8.34 4.14 9.24
CA ASN A 48 -8.19 2.69 9.48
C ASN A 48 -7.56 1.93 8.28
N ARG A 49 -7.19 2.63 7.20
CA ARG A 49 -6.61 2.01 6.01
C ARG A 49 -5.12 2.27 5.94
N ILE A 50 -4.34 1.20 5.85
CA ILE A 50 -2.92 1.27 5.60
C ILE A 50 -2.69 1.39 4.09
N GLN A 51 -1.92 2.40 3.70
CA GLN A 51 -1.46 2.60 2.35
C GLN A 51 0.08 2.66 2.30
N ILE A 52 0.65 2.09 1.24
CA ILE A 52 2.09 2.06 0.97
C ILE A 52 2.39 3.15 -0.06
N LYS A 53 3.23 4.10 0.29
CA LYS A 53 3.74 5.11 -0.62
C LYS A 53 4.72 4.46 -1.58
N ARG A 54 4.57 4.74 -2.89
CA ARG A 54 5.48 4.19 -3.91
C ARG A 54 6.73 5.05 -4.12
N ARG A 55 6.66 6.35 -3.83
CA ARG A 55 7.71 7.34 -4.11
C ARG A 55 8.19 8.05 -2.85
#